data_AF-A0A7X6PYQ9-F1
#
_entry.id   AF-A0A7X6PYQ9-F1
#
_cell.length_a   1.000
_cell.length_b   1.000
_cell.length_c   1.000
_cell.angle_alpha   90.00
_cell.angle_beta   90.00
_cell.angle_gamma   90.00
#
_symmetry.space_group_name_H-M   'P 1'
#
loop_
_entity.id
_entity.type
_entity.pdbx_description
1 polymer ?
#
loop_
_entity_poly.entity_id
_entity_poly.type
_entity_poly.pdbx_seq_one_letter_code
_entity_poly.pdbx_strand_id
1 'polypeptide(L)' 'MYHSYRPGFIEVISGCMFAGKTEELIRRINVLSFGKQKILAFKPAIDDRYDSKKMVSHAGSSIDSIV' A
#
# COMPACT_ATOMS: atom_id res chain seq x y z
N MET A 1 6.85 5.93 14.45
CA MET A 1 7.78 7.06 14.63
C MET A 1 7.33 8.16 13.68
N TYR A 2 6.50 9.09 14.15
CA TYR A 2 6.06 10.23 13.33
C TYR A 2 7.10 11.33 13.46
N HIS A 3 8.07 11.30 12.57
CA HIS A 3 8.99 12.40 12.34
C HIS A 3 8.18 13.53 11.69
N SER A 4 8.34 14.78 12.16
CA SER A 4 7.75 15.95 11.50
C SER A 4 8.47 16.18 10.17
N TYR A 5 8.14 15.37 9.16
CA TYR A 5 8.65 15.56 7.82
C TYR A 5 8.15 16.89 7.26
N ARG A 6 9.02 17.57 6.51
CA ARG A 6 8.62 18.68 5.64
C ARG A 6 7.41 18.26 4.79
N PRO A 7 6.53 19.18 4.40
CA PRO A 7 5.39 18.84 3.55
C PRO A 7 5.87 18.16 2.26
N GLY A 8 5.51 16.89 2.09
CA GLY A 8 5.94 16.02 1.00
C GLY A 8 7.21 15.22 1.30
N PHE A 9 7.10 13.90 1.31
CA PHE A 9 8.21 12.97 1.40
C PHE A 9 7.90 11.69 0.61
N ILE A 10 8.93 10.89 0.33
CA ILE A 10 8.79 9.57 -0.30
C ILE A 10 9.25 8.52 0.70
N GLU A 11 8.39 7.54 0.94
CA GLU A 11 8.73 6.34 1.72
C GLU A 11 8.79 5.13 0.79
N VAL A 12 9.79 4.27 1.00
CA VAL A 12 9.98 3.03 0.24
C VAL A 12 9.85 1.84 1.18
N ILE A 13 8.96 0.91 0.84
CA ILE A 13 8.86 -0.40 1.49
C ILE A 13 9.44 -1.43 0.52
N SER A 14 10.57 -2.03 0.87
CA SER A 14 11.28 -3.01 0.03
C SER A 14 11.61 -4.29 0.79
N GLY A 15 11.95 -5.35 0.05
CA GLY A 15 12.24 -6.68 0.58
C GLY A 15 11.93 -7.79 -0.44
N CYS A 16 12.35 -9.01 -0.14
CA CYS A 16 12.06 -10.19 -0.95
C CYS A 16 10.53 -10.48 -1.02
N MET A 17 10.11 -11.34 -1.96
CA MET A 17 8.74 -11.83 -1.99
C MET A 17 8.39 -12.46 -0.63
N PHE A 18 7.13 -12.35 -0.19
CA PHE A 18 6.66 -12.80 1.13
C PHE A 18 7.17 -12.02 2.36
N ALA A 19 8.05 -11.04 2.21
CA ALA A 19 8.51 -10.17 3.32
C ALA A 19 7.45 -9.18 3.85
N GLY A 20 6.16 -9.35 3.52
CA GLY A 20 5.09 -8.49 4.03
C GLY A 20 4.99 -7.08 3.44
N LYS A 21 5.61 -6.80 2.29
CA LYS A 21 5.59 -5.46 1.66
C LYS A 21 4.18 -4.91 1.46
N THR A 22 3.32 -5.70 0.81
CA THR A 22 1.93 -5.31 0.53
C THR A 22 1.12 -5.19 1.82
N GLU A 23 1.40 -6.03 2.82
CA GLU A 23 0.73 -5.97 4.12
C GLU A 23 1.02 -4.65 4.83
N GLU A 24 2.28 -4.24 4.90
CA GLU A 24 2.67 -2.97 5.52
C GLU A 24 2.12 -1.77 4.74
N LEU A 25 2.10 -1.84 3.40
CA LEU A 25 1.49 -0.80 2.56
C LEU A 25 -0.02 -0.65 2.87
N ILE A 26 -0.77 -1.75 2.88
CA ILE A 26 -2.20 -1.75 3.19
C ILE A 26 -2.43 -1.25 4.62
N ARG A 27 -1.61 -1.67 5.59
CA ARG A 27 -1.70 -1.20 6.98
C ARG A 27 -1.55 0.32 7.09
N ARG A 28 -0.59 0.92 6.36
CA ARG A 28 -0.41 2.39 6.34
C ARG A 28 -1.59 3.11 5.69
N ILE A 29 -2.10 2.60 4.58
CA ILE A 29 -3.28 3.17 3.91
C ILE A 29 -4.49 3.14 4.85
N ASN A 30 -4.71 2.04 5.57
CA ASN A 30 -5.80 1.93 6.55
C ASN A 30 -5.67 2.97 7.67
N VAL A 31 -4.47 3.14 8.23
CA VAL A 31 -4.20 4.17 9.25
C VAL A 31 -4.49 5.59 8.73
N LEU A 32 -4.02 5.92 7.52
CA LEU A 32 -4.27 7.22 6.90
C LEU A 32 -5.76 7.44 6.58
N SER A 33 -6.49 6.39 6.24
CA SER A 33 -7.93 6.42 5.98
C SER A 33 -8.73 6.78 7.23
N PHE A 34 -8.35 6.24 8.40
CA PHE A 34 -8.92 6.67 9.69
C PHE A 34 -8.64 8.14 9.99
N GLY A 35 -7.49 8.66 9.53
CA GLY A 35 -7.14 10.08 9.56
C GLY A 35 -7.86 10.94 8.53
N LYS A 36 -8.83 10.39 7.78
CA LYS A 36 -9.60 11.05 6.72
C LYS A 36 -8.74 11.68 5.62
N GLN A 37 -7.55 11.15 5.40
CA GLN A 37 -6.68 11.59 4.29
C GLN A 37 -7.25 11.09 2.97
N LYS A 38 -7.09 11.88 1.91
CA LYS A 38 -7.39 11.44 0.54
C LYS A 38 -6.22 10.60 0.03
N ILE A 39 -6.49 9.35 -0.33
CA ILE A 39 -5.46 8.38 -0.69
C ILE A 39 -5.81 7.79 -2.06
N LEU A 40 -4.81 7.63 -2.90
CA LEU A 40 -4.90 6.89 -4.15
C LEU A 40 -3.86 5.78 -4.11
N ALA A 41 -4.29 4.56 -4.41
CA ALA A 41 -3.44 3.39 -4.50
C ALA A 41 -3.30 3.01 -5.97
N PHE A 42 -2.06 2.78 -6.41
CA PHE A 42 -1.75 2.42 -7.78
C PHE A 42 -1.00 1.09 -7.81
N LYS A 43 -1.24 0.30 -8.86
CA LYS A 43 -0.45 -0.89 -9.16
C LYS A 43 -0.21 -0.99 -10.66
N PRO A 44 0.88 -1.65 -11.10
CA PRO A 44 1.11 -1.81 -12.53
C PRO A 44 0.17 -2.86 -13.13
N ALA A 45 -0.27 -2.64 -14.37
CA ALA A 45 -1.16 -3.55 -15.10
C ALA A 45 -0.63 -4.99 -15.26
N ILE A 46 0.69 -5.18 -15.25
CA ILE A 46 1.32 -6.49 -15.32
C ILE A 46 1.22 -7.29 -13.99
N ASP A 47 0.86 -6.66 -12.88
CA ASP A 47 0.67 -7.35 -11.60
C ASP A 47 -0.78 -7.81 -11.43
N ASP A 48 -1.11 -8.98 -11.98
CA ASP A 48 -2.44 -9.61 -11.97
C ASP A 48 -2.52 -10.88 -11.10
N ARG A 49 -1.46 -11.18 -10.34
CA ARG A 49 -1.26 -12.45 -9.61
C ARG A 49 -2.42 -12.86 -8.68
N TYR A 50 -3.17 -11.87 -8.17
CA TYR A 50 -4.28 -12.10 -7.23
C TYR A 50 -5.61 -11.49 -7.69
N ASP A 51 -5.57 -10.32 -8.29
CA ASP A 51 -6.74 -9.58 -8.75
C ASP A 51 -6.26 -8.59 -9.82
N SER A 52 -7.11 -8.18 -10.77
CA SER A 52 -6.74 -7.18 -11.77
C SER A 52 -6.86 -5.75 -11.26
N LYS A 53 -7.72 -5.49 -10.26
CA LYS A 53 -8.07 -4.16 -9.75
C LYS A 53 -7.69 -3.94 -8.29
N LYS A 54 -7.15 -4.97 -7.60
CA LYS A 54 -6.75 -4.87 -6.19
C LYS A 54 -5.27 -5.18 -5.98
N MET A 55 -4.72 -4.58 -4.92
CA MET A 55 -3.48 -5.06 -4.30
C MET A 55 -3.84 -6.00 -3.16
N VAL A 56 -3.29 -7.20 -3.18
CA VAL A 56 -3.60 -8.28 -2.22
C VAL A 56 -2.32 -8.75 -1.56
N SER A 57 -2.33 -8.84 -0.23
CA SER A 57 -1.25 -9.46 0.54
C SER A 57 -1.45 -10.97 0.66
N HIS A 58 -0.36 -11.69 0.90
CA HIS A 58 -0.45 -13.13 1.19
C HIS A 58 -1.19 -13.44 2.51
N ALA A 59 -1.35 -12.45 3.39
CA ALA A 59 -2.10 -12.60 4.64
C ALA A 59 -3.61 -12.41 4.45
N GLY A 60 -4.08 -12.14 3.22
CA GLY A 60 -5.49 -11.99 2.87
C GLY A 60 -6.00 -10.55 2.91
N SER A 61 -5.20 -9.59 3.39
CA SER A 61 -5.55 -8.17 3.33
C SER A 61 -5.58 -7.70 1.88
N SER A 62 -6.56 -6.87 1.52
CA SER A 62 -6.68 -6.32 0.18
C SER A 62 -7.16 -4.87 0.18
N ILE A 63 -6.82 -4.14 -0.87
CA ILE A 63 -7.32 -2.79 -1.11
C ILE A 63 -7.52 -2.54 -2.61
N ASP A 64 -8.51 -1.73 -2.94
CA ASP A 64 -8.75 -1.28 -4.30
C ASP A 64 -7.58 -0.43 -4.81
N SER A 65 -7.25 -0.61 -6.09
CA SER A 65 -6.12 0.06 -6.72
C SER A 65 -6.47 0.47 -8.15
N ILE A 66 -5.88 1.57 -8.58
CA ILE A 66 -5.91 2.05 -9.96
C ILE A 66 -4.78 1.35 -10.70
N VAL A 67 -5.09 0.88 -11.91
CA VAL A 67 -4.19 0.19 -12.82
C VAL A 67 -3.65 1.16 -13.86
#